data_AF-A0A820BGN8-F1
#
_entry.id   AF-A0A820BGN8-F1
#
_cell.length_a   1.000
_cell.length_b   1.000
_cell.length_c   1.000
_cell.angle_alpha   90.00
_cell.angle_beta   90.00
_cell.angle_gamma   90.00
#
_symmetry.space_group_name_H-M   'P 1'
#
loop_
_entity.id
_entity.type
_entity.pdbx_description
1 polymer ?
#
loop_
_entity_poly.entity_id
_entity_poly.type
_entity_poly.pdbx_seq_one_letter_code
_entity_poly.pdbx_strand_id
1 'polypeptide(L)' 'MLDYFEDNYIGRFRANGSRTRPLFAIEYWNVYERTKNQQMRTNNSAEAWNRRI' A
#
# COMPACT_ATOMS: atom_id res chain seq x y z
N MET A 1 -15.33 1.56 -10.70
CA MET A 1 -14.05 2.12 -10.18
C MET A 1 -13.55 1.33 -8.98
N LEU A 2 -14.42 0.96 -8.03
CA LEU A 2 -14.07 0.12 -6.86
C LEU A 2 -13.53 -1.26 -7.25
N ASP A 3 -14.21 -1.97 -8.17
CA ASP A 3 -13.80 -3.30 -8.60
C ASP A 3 -12.39 -3.38 -9.18
N TYR A 4 -11.98 -2.39 -9.97
CA TYR A 4 -10.62 -2.33 -10.50
C TYR A 4 -9.61 -2.20 -9.37
N PHE A 5 -9.87 -1.32 -8.41
CA PHE A 5 -8.97 -1.10 -7.28
C PHE A 5 -8.89 -2.33 -6.37
N GLU A 6 -10.04 -2.95 -6.10
CA GLU A 6 -10.10 -4.18 -5.30
C GLU A 6 -9.36 -5.33 -5.97
N ASP A 7 -9.53 -5.55 -7.27
CA ASP A 7 -8.86 -6.65 -7.97
C ASP A 7 -7.34 -6.44 -8.08
N ASN A 8 -6.92 -5.19 -8.28
CA ASN A 8 -5.50 -4.87 -8.51
C ASN A 8 -4.69 -4.73 -7.22
N TYR A 9 -5.24 -4.17 -6.14
CA TYR A 9 -4.44 -3.74 -4.99
C TYR A 9 -4.82 -4.39 -3.64
N ILE A 10 -6.04 -4.90 -3.50
CA ILE A 10 -6.57 -5.36 -2.20
C ILE A 10 -6.94 -6.86 -2.20
N GLY A 11 -7.45 -7.35 -3.32
CA GLY A 11 -8.08 -8.64 -3.48
C GLY A 11 -9.58 -8.59 -3.25
N ARG A 12 -10.36 -9.20 -4.15
CA ARG A 12 -11.82 -9.35 -3.99
C ARG A 12 -12.18 -10.31 -2.86
N PHE A 13 -13.17 -9.93 -2.07
CA PHE A 13 -13.76 -10.78 -1.05
C PHE A 13 -14.70 -11.80 -1.70
N ARG A 14 -14.50 -13.08 -1.41
CA ARG A 14 -15.35 -14.16 -1.92
C ARG A 14 -16.41 -14.53 -0.89
N ALA A 15 -17.54 -15.08 -1.35
CA ALA A 15 -18.63 -15.52 -0.49
C ALA A 15 -18.22 -16.59 0.55
N ASN A 16 -17.11 -17.29 0.32
CA ASN A 16 -16.53 -18.26 1.26
C ASN A 16 -15.65 -17.62 2.35
N GLY A 17 -15.64 -16.29 2.48
CA GLY A 17 -14.84 -15.56 3.46
C GLY A 17 -13.35 -15.44 3.12
N SER A 18 -12.90 -16.00 1.98
CA SER A 18 -11.52 -15.87 1.52
C SER A 18 -11.34 -14.64 0.63
N ARG A 19 -10.12 -14.09 0.62
CA ARG A 19 -9.75 -12.99 -0.27
C ARG A 19 -8.92 -13.51 -1.44
N THR A 20 -9.21 -13.05 -2.64
CA THR A 20 -8.36 -13.33 -3.82
C THR A 20 -7.02 -12.63 -3.65
N ARG A 21 -5.92 -13.22 -4.13
CA ARG A 21 -4.64 -12.51 -4.19
C ARG A 21 -4.74 -11.38 -5.23
N PRO A 22 -4.49 -10.12 -4.86
CA PRO A 22 -4.45 -9.03 -5.83
C PRO A 22 -3.28 -9.18 -6.81
N LEU A 23 -3.41 -8.56 -7.98
CA LEU A 23 -2.36 -8.52 -9.01
C LEU A 23 -1.08 -7.84 -8.49
N PHE A 24 -1.23 -6.78 -7.70
CA PHE A 24 -0.14 -6.03 -7.09
C PHE A 24 -0.21 -6.12 -5.57
N ALA A 25 0.12 -7.31 -5.04
CA ALA A 25 0.16 -7.54 -3.61
C ALA A 25 0.98 -6.50 -2.86
N ILE A 26 0.43 -6.05 -1.73
CA ILE A 26 1.05 -5.06 -0.84
C ILE A 26 2.48 -5.45 -0.47
N GLU A 27 2.80 -6.74 -0.40
CA GLU A 27 4.14 -7.28 -0.12
C GLU A 27 5.24 -6.78 -1.07
N TYR A 28 4.88 -6.42 -2.31
CA TYR A 28 5.82 -5.88 -3.29
C TYR A 28 6.02 -4.36 -3.19
N TRP A 29 5.26 -3.69 -2.33
CA TRP A 29 5.31 -2.23 -2.28
C TRP A 29 6.58 -1.81 -1.54
N ASN A 30 7.26 -0.80 -2.07
CA ASN A 30 8.48 -0.22 -1.48
C ASN A 30 8.30 0.26 -0.02
N VAL A 31 7.05 0.49 0.40
CA VAL A 31 6.66 0.91 1.75
C VAL A 31 6.28 -0.26 2.65
N TYR A 32 6.06 -1.46 2.11
CA TYR A 32 5.55 -2.62 2.85
C TYR A 32 6.41 -2.97 4.05
N GLU A 33 7.69 -3.22 3.80
CA GLU A 33 8.65 -3.58 4.85
C GLU A 33 8.82 -2.44 5.85
N ARG A 34 8.72 -1.18 5.42
CA ARG A 34 8.81 -0.02 6.32
C ARG A 34 7.62 0.09 7.25
N THR A 35 6.40 -0.08 6.71
CA THR A 35 5.15 -0.08 7.48
C THR A 35 5.11 -1.26 8.45
N LYS A 36 5.50 -2.44 8.00
CA LYS A 36 5.56 -3.67 8.82
C LYS A 36 6.55 -3.53 9.97
N ASN A 37 7.72 -2.94 9.71
CA ASN A 37 8.76 -2.73 10.72
C ASN A 37 8.57 -1.45 11.55
N GLN A 38 7.42 -0.76 11.42
CA GLN A 38 7.13 0.53 12.07
C GLN A 38 8.26 1.57 11.90
N GLN A 39 9.00 1.47 10.80
CA GLN A 39 10.10 2.37 10.53
C GLN A 39 9.53 3.74 10.18
N MET A 40 9.97 4.77 10.90
CA MET A 40 9.61 6.14 10.59
C MET A 40 9.98 6.42 9.13
N ARG A 41 9.11 7.14 8.41
CA ARG A 41 9.50 7.79 7.15
C ARG A 41 10.61 8.77 7.49
N THR A 42 11.86 8.35 7.37
CA THR A 42 13.02 9.23 7.37
C THR A 42 13.02 10.03 6.07
N ASN A 43 12.02 10.90 5.93
CA ASN A 43 12.09 12.01 4.99
C ASN A 43 11.26 13.22 5.43
N ASN A 44 11.00 13.38 6.73
CA ASN A 44 10.36 14.60 7.22
C ASN A 44 11.18 15.85 6.83
N SER A 45 12.49 15.71 6.59
CA SER A 45 13.36 16.81 6.14
C SER A 45 13.22 17.17 4.64
N ALA A 46 13.14 16.23 3.69
CA ALA A 46 12.95 16.62 2.27
C ALA A 46 11.48 16.90 1.94
N GLU A 47 10.51 16.30 2.64
CA GLU A 47 9.10 16.71 2.53
C GLU A 47 8.88 18.13 3.11
N ALA A 48 9.61 18.52 4.16
CA ALA A 48 9.59 19.89 4.68
C ALA A 48 10.29 20.90 3.75
N TRP A 49 11.36 20.48 3.07
CA TRP A 49 12.04 21.34 2.09
C TRP A 49 11.17 21.62 0.85
N ASN A 50 10.42 20.62 0.37
CA ASN A 50 9.46 20.78 -0.73
C ASN A 50 8.17 21.52 -0.36
N ARG A 51 7.91 21.86 0.91
CA ARG A 51 6.83 22.77 1.32
C ARG A 51 7.21 24.25 1.20
N ARG A 52 8.47 24.56 0.90
CA ARG A 52 9.02 25.92 0.88
C ARG A 52 9.45 26.39 -0.52
N ILE A 53 8.91 25.77 -1.57
CA ILE A 53 8.96 26.27 -2.96
C ILE A 53 7.55 26.66 -3.37
#